data_AF-A0A518K119-F1
#
_entry.id   AF-A0A518K119-F1
#
_cell.length_a   1.000
_cell.length_b   1.000
_cell.length_c   1.000
_cell.angle_alpha   90.00
_cell.angle_beta   90.00
_cell.angle_gamma   90.00
#
_symmetry.space_group_name_H-M   'P 1'
#
loop_
_entity.id
_entity.type
_entity.pdbx_description
1 polymer ?
#
loop_
_entity_poly.entity_id
_entity_poly.type
_entity_poly.pdbx_seq_one_letter_code
_entity_poly.pdbx_strand_id
1 'polypeptide(L)'
;MRYSLAIIAAIGFVSVGCRGYRTPFNTSPGTTQQQRFEAVAHDPYPENDLGPEVVGGRPRDYQKPIAEPVRDKMYTEKRSWFSN
;
A
#
# COMPACT_ATOMS: atom_id res chain seq x y z
N MET A 1 17.66 25.69 -37.91
CA MET A 1 16.22 25.37 -37.85
C MET A 1 15.86 23.91 -38.17
N ARG A 2 16.71 23.10 -38.83
CA ARG A 2 16.36 21.72 -39.23
C ARG A 2 16.34 20.71 -38.07
N TYR A 3 17.16 20.90 -37.05
CA TYR A 3 17.30 19.95 -35.93
C TYR A 3 16.44 20.26 -34.71
N SER A 4 15.79 21.43 -34.70
CA SER A 4 14.99 21.92 -33.57
C SER A 4 13.82 20.98 -33.23
N LEU A 5 13.18 20.40 -34.25
CA LEU A 5 12.09 19.44 -34.07
C LEU A 5 12.57 18.10 -33.49
N ALA A 6 13.76 17.64 -33.89
CA ALA A 6 14.35 16.42 -33.35
C ALA A 6 14.73 16.56 -31.87
N ILE A 7 15.23 17.74 -31.47
CA ILE A 7 15.57 18.04 -30.08
C ILE A 7 14.30 18.08 -29.21
N ILE A 8 13.22 18.73 -29.68
CA ILE A 8 11.95 18.80 -28.95
C ILE A 8 11.33 17.40 -28.79
N ALA A 9 11.38 16.56 -29.83
CA ALA A 9 10.90 15.19 -29.76
C ALA A 9 11.69 14.32 -28.77
N ALA A 10 13.02 14.47 -28.74
CA ALA A 10 13.88 13.74 -27.81
C ALA A 10 13.59 14.13 -26.34
N ILE A 11 13.35 15.41 -26.05
CA ILE A 11 13.01 15.87 -24.69
C ILE A 11 11.62 15.36 -24.27
N GLY A 12 10.64 15.37 -25.19
CA GLY A 12 9.31 14.82 -24.93
C GLY A 12 9.33 13.34 -24.55
N PHE A 13 10.17 12.53 -25.21
CA PHE A 13 10.25 11.09 -24.94
C PHE A 13 10.76 10.76 -23.53
N VAL A 14 11.72 11.53 -22.99
CA VAL A 14 12.23 11.33 -21.62
C VAL A 14 11.18 11.70 -20.55
N SER A 15 10.21 12.55 -20.88
CA SER A 15 9.14 12.96 -19.96
C SER A 15 7.97 11.98 -19.86
N VAL A 16 7.89 10.97 -20.75
CA VAL A 16 6.90 9.88 -20.64
C VAL A 16 7.41 8.83 -19.65
N GLY A 17 7.43 9.20 -18.38
CA GLY A 17 7.69 8.24 -17.30
C GLY A 17 6.59 7.18 -17.27
N CYS A 18 6.94 5.90 -17.24
CA CYS A 18 6.02 4.76 -17.06
C CYS A 18 5.30 4.72 -15.69
N ARG A 19 5.12 5.85 -15.02
CA ARG A 19 4.49 5.93 -13.70
C ARG A 19 3.01 6.30 -13.75
N GLY A 20 2.44 6.46 -14.94
CA GLY A 20 1.08 6.96 -15.14
C GLY A 20 0.09 5.91 -15.62
N TYR A 21 -0.37 5.01 -14.74
CA TYR A 21 -1.74 4.43 -14.80
C TYR A 21 -2.12 3.65 -13.53
N ARG A 22 -1.77 4.16 -12.34
CA ARG A 22 -2.38 3.68 -11.08
C ARG A 22 -3.56 4.57 -10.75
N THR A 23 -4.64 4.46 -11.51
CA THR A 23 -5.92 5.02 -11.06
C THR A 23 -6.50 4.06 -10.03
N PRO A 24 -7.13 4.54 -8.94
CA PRO A 24 -7.68 3.68 -7.89
C PRO A 24 -8.77 2.71 -8.39
N PHE A 25 -9.21 2.87 -9.63
CA PHE A 25 -10.27 2.09 -10.27
C PHE A 25 -9.79 1.15 -11.37
N ASN A 26 -8.51 1.20 -11.78
CA ASN A 26 -8.00 0.40 -12.91
C ASN A 26 -6.96 -0.65 -12.50
N THR A 27 -6.72 -0.80 -11.20
CA THR A 27 -6.01 -1.93 -10.60
C THR A 27 -7.00 -2.71 -9.76
N SER A 28 -7.14 -4.02 -10.02
CA SER A 28 -7.90 -4.90 -9.13
C SER A 28 -7.39 -4.69 -7.70
N PRO A 29 -8.28 -4.50 -6.70
CA PRO A 29 -7.88 -4.19 -5.32
C PRO A 29 -7.18 -5.36 -4.61
N GLY A 30 -6.74 -6.38 -5.34
CA GLY A 30 -6.13 -7.59 -4.81
C GLY A 30 -7.15 -8.53 -4.19
N THR A 31 -6.66 -9.61 -3.60
CA THR A 31 -7.50 -10.54 -2.84
C THR A 31 -7.97 -9.89 -1.53
N THR A 32 -9.09 -10.37 -0.97
CA THR A 32 -9.56 -9.89 0.34
C THR A 32 -8.48 -10.00 1.43
N GLN A 33 -7.63 -11.03 1.35
CA GLN A 33 -6.51 -11.22 2.27
C GLN A 33 -5.45 -10.13 2.11
N GLN A 34 -5.10 -9.75 0.88
CA GLN A 34 -4.18 -8.65 0.60
C GLN A 34 -4.75 -7.33 1.12
N GLN A 35 -6.03 -7.05 0.87
CA GLN A 35 -6.68 -5.83 1.36
C GLN A 35 -6.67 -5.75 2.89
N ARG A 36 -6.94 -6.86 3.58
CA ARG A 36 -6.84 -6.93 5.04
C ARG A 36 -5.42 -6.64 5.50
N PHE A 37 -4.41 -7.19 4.82
CA PHE A 37 -3.02 -6.98 5.20
C PHE A 37 -2.63 -5.50 5.07
N GLU A 38 -2.97 -4.89 3.94
CA GLU A 38 -2.71 -3.48 3.70
C GLU A 38 -3.44 -2.59 4.72
N ALA A 39 -4.68 -2.94 5.10
CA ALA A 39 -5.43 -2.22 6.11
C ALA A 39 -4.74 -2.21 7.48
N VAL A 40 -4.09 -3.31 7.86
CA VAL A 40 -3.34 -3.44 9.11
C VAL A 40 -2.00 -2.71 9.02
N ALA A 41 -1.27 -2.88 7.91
CA ALA A 41 0.03 -2.27 7.70
C ALA A 41 -0.04 -0.73 7.64
N HIS A 42 -1.18 -0.19 7.21
CA HIS A 42 -1.45 1.25 7.13
C HIS A 42 -2.33 1.78 8.27
N ASP A 43 -2.54 1.00 9.34
CA ASP A 43 -3.19 1.50 10.54
C ASP A 43 -2.29 2.56 11.21
N PRO A 44 -2.76 3.81 11.39
CA PRO A 44 -1.96 4.85 12.05
C PRO A 44 -1.84 4.66 13.57
N TYR A 45 -2.60 3.75 14.17
CA TYR A 45 -2.61 3.53 15.62
C TYR A 45 -1.65 2.40 16.03
N PRO A 46 -0.90 2.58 17.14
CA PRO A 46 0.05 1.57 17.61
C PRO A 46 -0.65 0.31 18.09
N GLU A 47 0.06 -0.81 18.16
CA GLU A 47 -0.47 -2.04 18.75
C GLU A 47 -0.56 -1.93 20.28
N ASN A 48 -1.45 -2.71 20.90
CA ASN A 48 -1.61 -2.71 22.36
C ASN A 48 -0.35 -3.22 23.11
N ASP A 49 0.57 -3.87 22.41
CA ASP A 49 1.79 -4.45 22.97
C ASP A 49 2.96 -3.45 22.98
N LEU A 50 2.82 -2.34 22.25
CA LEU A 50 3.87 -1.32 22.09
C LEU A 50 3.71 -0.13 23.05
N GLY A 51 2.62 -0.05 23.80
CA GLY A 51 2.35 1.03 24.73
C GLY A 51 0.95 0.94 25.37
N PRO A 52 0.54 1.97 26.13
CA PRO A 52 -0.80 2.04 26.68
C PRO A 52 -1.86 1.99 25.59
N GLU A 53 -2.97 1.29 25.86
CA GLU A 53 -4.09 1.20 24.94
C GLU A 53 -4.64 2.59 24.59
N VAL A 54 -4.85 2.86 23.31
CA VAL A 54 -5.45 4.11 22.82
C VAL A 54 -6.97 4.01 22.95
N VAL A 55 -7.50 4.35 24.14
CA VAL A 55 -8.93 4.31 24.44
C VAL A 55 -9.62 5.59 23.96
N GLY A 56 -10.69 5.46 23.18
CA GLY A 56 -11.53 6.59 22.74
C GLY A 56 -10.93 7.51 21.65
N GLY A 57 -9.64 7.37 21.35
CA GLY A 57 -8.96 8.14 20.29
C GLY A 57 -9.00 7.50 18.90
N ARG A 58 -9.41 6.23 18.80
CA ARG A 58 -9.51 5.50 17.52
C ARG A 58 -10.89 5.65 16.89
N PRO A 59 -11.01 5.84 15.56
CA PRO A 59 -12.27 5.74 14.85
C PRO A 59 -12.88 4.35 15.02
N ARG A 60 -14.21 4.25 14.84
CA ARG A 60 -14.99 3.01 15.03
C ARG A 60 -14.32 1.77 14.42
N ASP A 61 -13.83 1.89 13.19
CA ASP A 61 -13.32 0.75 12.42
C ASP A 61 -11.88 0.35 12.82
N TYR A 62 -11.20 1.16 13.63
CA TYR A 62 -9.85 0.91 14.17
C TYR A 62 -9.84 0.65 15.67
N GLN A 63 -11.02 0.63 16.33
CA GLN A 63 -11.12 0.51 17.79
C GLN A 63 -10.44 -0.73 18.36
N LYS A 64 -10.44 -1.83 17.59
CA LYS A 64 -9.89 -3.10 18.03
C LYS A 64 -8.79 -3.51 17.06
N PRO A 65 -7.51 -3.44 17.47
CA PRO A 65 -6.44 -4.02 16.68
C PRO A 65 -6.65 -5.54 16.54
N ILE A 66 -6.04 -6.13 15.51
CA ILE A 66 -6.10 -7.58 15.31
C ILE A 66 -5.39 -8.29 16.47
N ALA A 67 -5.96 -9.40 16.94
CA ALA A 67 -5.34 -10.22 17.98
C ALA A 67 -3.99 -10.78 17.51
N GLU A 68 -2.99 -10.80 18.39
CA GLU A 68 -1.63 -11.24 18.05
C GLU A 68 -1.55 -12.58 17.31
N PRO A 69 -2.28 -13.64 17.70
CA PRO A 69 -2.20 -14.94 17.01
C PRO A 69 -2.68 -14.89 15.56
N VAL A 70 -3.58 -13.95 15.23
CA VAL A 70 -4.07 -13.76 13.86
C VAL A 70 -3.07 -12.93 13.07
N ARG A 71 -2.46 -11.93 13.71
CA ARG A 71 -1.42 -11.08 13.12
C ARG A 71 -0.16 -11.89 12.74
N ASP A 72 0.28 -12.81 13.59
CA ASP A 72 1.44 -13.68 13.31
C ASP A 72 1.24 -14.57 12.07
N LYS A 73 0.04 -15.15 11.95
CA LYS A 73 -0.36 -15.89 10.73
C LYS A 73 -0.32 -15.01 9.49
N MET A 74 -0.77 -13.77 9.61
CA MET A 74 -0.79 -12.80 8.50
C MET A 74 0.62 -12.49 7.98
N TYR A 75 1.59 -12.32 8.87
CA TYR A 75 3.00 -12.13 8.49
C TYR A 75 3.59 -13.38 7.83
N THR A 76 3.27 -14.56 8.35
CA THR A 76 3.68 -15.83 7.76
C THR A 76 3.11 -16.03 6.36
N GLU A 77 1.81 -15.73 6.18
CA GLU A 77 1.15 -15.77 4.89
C GLU A 77 1.78 -14.77 3.92
N LYS A 78 1.97 -13.51 4.33
CA LYS A 78 2.65 -12.49 3.51
C LYS A 78 4.03 -12.97 3.06
N ARG A 79 4.82 -13.57 3.94
CA ARG A 79 6.14 -14.13 3.61
C ARG A 79 6.04 -15.16 2.47
N SER A 80 5.03 -16.03 2.51
CA SER A 80 4.77 -17.04 1.47
C SER A 80 4.40 -16.44 0.12
N TRP A 81 3.70 -15.30 0.07
CA TRP A 81 3.36 -14.61 -1.18
C TRP A 81 4.60 -14.07 -1.91
N PHE A 82 5.61 -13.62 -1.17
CA PHE A 82 6.86 -13.10 -1.76
C PHE A 82 7.90 -14.17 -2.07
N SER A 83 7.65 -15.43 -1.70
CA SER A 83 8.57 -16.55 -1.97
C SER A 83 8.18 -17.42 -3.17
N ASN A 84 7.04 -17.13 -3.80
CA ASN A 84 6.58 -17.74 -5.06
C ASN A 84 6.78 -16.77 -6.23
#